data_AF-A0AA45JI78-F1
#
_entry.id   AF-A0AA45JI78-F1
#
_cell.length_a   1.000
_cell.length_b   1.000
_cell.length_c   1.000
_cell.angle_alpha   90.00
_cell.angle_beta   90.00
_cell.angle_gamma   90.00
#
_symmetry.space_group_name_H-M   'P 1'
#
loop_
_entity.id
_entity.type
_entity.pdbx_description
1 polymer ?
#
loop_
_entity_poly.entity_id
_entity_poly.type
_entity_poly.pdbx_seq_one_letter_code
_entity_poly.pdbx_strand_id
1 'polypeptide(L)'
;MRIEIRPSARRHGITDDEIRTVVEYPGLRMSVASRKSPDAHPELFIGQAAANEPYLEVAAEVIDRTTEVFHATMLRQSTVTSTGIAEYLDPAHITRTQRR
;
A
#
# COMPACT_ATOMS: atom_id res chain seq x y z
N MET A 1 9.96 13.95 5.51
CA MET A 1 8.90 13.05 6.01
C MET A 1 9.58 11.85 6.62
N ARG A 2 9.18 11.39 7.81
CA ARG A 2 9.76 10.20 8.45
C ARG A 2 8.86 9.00 8.15
N ILE A 3 9.42 7.86 7.74
CA ILE A 3 8.65 6.63 7.49
C ILE A 3 9.03 5.61 8.56
N GLU A 4 8.04 5.15 9.33
CA GLU A 4 8.19 4.11 10.33
C GLU A 4 7.50 2.83 9.88
N ILE A 5 8.27 1.75 9.70
CA ILE A 5 7.75 0.48 9.17
C ILE A 5 7.59 -0.51 10.32
N ARG A 6 6.35 -0.78 10.71
CA ARG A 6 6.05 -1.75 11.76
C ARG A 6 6.42 -3.17 11.34
N PRO A 7 6.75 -4.07 12.30
CA PRO A 7 6.99 -5.48 12.00
C PRO A 7 5.86 -6.15 11.19
N SER A 8 4.60 -5.77 11.42
CA SER A 8 3.44 -6.31 10.72
C SER A 8 3.42 -6.00 9.22
N ALA A 9 4.03 -4.89 8.78
CA ALA A 9 4.08 -4.53 7.37
C ALA A 9 4.94 -5.50 6.55
N ARG A 10 5.92 -6.16 7.18
CA ARG A 10 6.85 -7.11 6.53
C ARG A 10 6.26 -8.51 6.33
N ARG A 11 5.03 -8.76 6.83
CA ARG A 11 4.43 -10.09 6.90
C ARG A 11 4.28 -10.79 5.54
N HIS A 12 4.23 -10.03 4.45
CA HIS A 12 4.01 -10.55 3.10
C HIS A 12 5.25 -10.49 2.20
N GLY A 13 6.45 -10.48 2.80
CA GLY A 13 7.71 -10.54 2.06
C GLY A 13 7.99 -9.28 1.23
N ILE A 14 7.34 -8.15 1.57
CA ILE A 14 7.64 -6.84 1.00
C ILE A 14 8.75 -6.22 1.85
N THR A 15 9.83 -5.81 1.19
CA THR A 15 11.01 -5.25 1.85
C THR A 15 10.78 -3.81 2.29
N ASP A 16 11.60 -3.34 3.24
CA ASP A 16 11.51 -1.96 3.71
C ASP A 16 11.76 -0.94 2.59
N ASP A 17 12.63 -1.25 1.63
CA ASP A 17 12.94 -0.34 0.51
C ASP A 17 11.80 -0.27 -0.50
N GLU A 18 11.13 -1.40 -0.77
CA GLU A 18 9.91 -1.42 -1.57
C GLU A 18 8.79 -0.59 -0.91
N ILE A 19 8.62 -0.76 0.41
CA ILE A 19 7.64 0.02 1.19
C ILE A 19 7.96 1.52 1.11
N ARG A 20 9.22 1.91 1.38
CA ARG A 20 9.63 3.33 1.32
C ARG A 20 9.39 3.91 -0.06
N THR A 21 9.78 3.19 -1.11
CA THR A 21 9.59 3.62 -2.50
C THR A 21 8.12 3.93 -2.78
N VAL A 22 7.21 3.03 -2.42
CA VAL A 22 5.77 3.21 -2.67
C VAL A 22 5.15 4.33 -1.84
N VAL A 23 5.65 4.55 -0.62
CA VAL A 23 5.17 5.64 0.24
C VAL A 23 5.68 7.00 -0.24
N GLU A 24 6.93 7.08 -0.71
CA GLU A 24 7.53 8.32 -1.22
C GLU A 24 7.04 8.70 -2.62
N TYR A 25 6.82 7.69 -3.47
CA TYR A 25 6.44 7.85 -4.87
C TYR A 25 5.18 7.01 -5.21
N PRO A 26 4.03 7.26 -4.58
CA PRO A 26 2.82 6.52 -4.87
C PRO A 26 2.33 6.86 -6.28
N GLY A 27 1.94 5.83 -7.04
CA GLY A 27 1.17 6.02 -8.28
C GLY A 27 -0.27 6.44 -7.97
N LEU A 28 -0.81 5.96 -6.84
CA LEU A 28 -2.12 6.32 -6.34
C LEU A 28 -2.11 6.37 -4.80
N ARG A 29 -2.73 7.39 -4.24
CA ARG A 29 -2.89 7.59 -2.79
C ARG A 29 -4.35 7.87 -2.48
N MET A 30 -4.92 7.15 -1.52
CA MET A 30 -6.32 7.34 -1.12
C MET A 30 -6.54 7.07 0.36
N SER A 31 -7.45 7.82 0.97
CA SER A 31 -7.95 7.51 2.32
C SER A 31 -8.91 6.33 2.28
N VAL A 32 -8.83 5.45 3.28
CA VAL A 32 -9.78 4.35 3.46
C VAL A 32 -10.38 4.40 4.85
N ALA A 33 -11.68 4.15 4.95
CA ALA A 33 -12.36 4.11 6.23
C ALA A 33 -11.99 2.82 6.98
N SER A 34 -11.50 2.95 8.22
CA SER A 34 -11.29 1.79 9.07
C SER A 34 -12.64 1.27 9.58
N ARG A 35 -12.97 0.03 9.22
CA ARG A 35 -14.18 -0.65 9.71
C ARG A 35 -14.13 -1.01 11.19
N LYS A 36 -12.95 -1.00 11.80
CA LYS A 36 -12.73 -1.41 13.21
C LYS A 36 -12.51 -0.24 14.15
N SER A 37 -11.98 0.87 13.64
CA SER A 37 -11.59 2.03 14.43
C SER A 37 -12.06 3.29 13.70
N PRO A 38 -13.26 3.81 13.99
CA PRO A 38 -13.83 4.95 13.28
C PRO A 38 -12.96 6.21 13.27
N ASP A 39 -12.16 6.39 14.32
CA ASP A 39 -11.25 7.53 14.48
C ASP A 39 -9.90 7.34 13.76
N ALA A 40 -9.64 6.14 13.21
CA ALA A 40 -8.43 5.90 12.43
C ALA A 40 -8.63 6.42 11.01
N HIS A 41 -7.62 7.10 10.50
CA HIS A 41 -7.62 7.66 9.15
C HIS A 41 -6.52 7.03 8.29
N PRO A 42 -6.58 5.70 8.05
CA PRO A 42 -5.57 5.04 7.27
C PRO A 42 -5.64 5.45 5.79
N GLU A 43 -4.48 5.45 5.17
CA GLU A 43 -4.29 5.74 3.76
C GLU A 43 -3.65 4.54 3.07
N LEU A 44 -4.11 4.26 1.85
CA LEU A 44 -3.48 3.31 0.95
C LEU A 44 -2.58 4.06 -0.04
N PHE A 45 -1.34 3.60 -0.11
CA PHE A 45 -0.34 3.98 -1.09
C PHE A 45 -0.21 2.79 -2.04
N ILE A 46 -0.47 3.04 -3.32
CA ILE A 46 -0.39 2.04 -4.37
C ILE A 46 0.65 2.48 -5.38
N GLY A 47 1.59 1.60 -5.70
CA GLY A 47 2.69 1.92 -6.59
C GLY A 47 3.55 0.71 -6.89
N GLN A 48 4.46 0.86 -7.84
CA GLN A 48 5.48 -0.15 -8.13
C GLN A 48 6.76 0.22 -7.39
N ALA A 49 7.46 -0.76 -6.85
CA ALA A 49 8.77 -0.52 -6.25
C ALA A 49 9.89 -0.36 -7.30
N ALA A 50 9.68 -0.90 -8.50
CA ALA A 50 10.56 -0.72 -9.65
C ALA A 50 9.76 -0.83 -10.95
N ALA A 51 10.33 -0.36 -12.05
CA ALA A 51 9.69 -0.45 -13.36
C ALA A 51 9.37 -1.92 -13.73
N ASN A 52 8.17 -2.16 -14.24
CA ASN A 52 7.65 -3.48 -14.62
C ASN A 52 7.45 -4.48 -13.46
N GLU A 53 7.62 -4.07 -12.20
CA GLU A 53 7.23 -4.90 -11.06
C GLU A 53 5.70 -4.82 -10.83
N PRO A 54 5.12 -5.78 -10.12
CA PRO A 54 3.71 -5.67 -9.74
C PRO A 54 3.44 -4.48 -8.82
N TYR A 55 2.19 -4.02 -8.82
CA TYR A 55 1.73 -3.04 -7.85
C TYR A 55 1.78 -3.61 -6.44
N LEU A 56 2.21 -2.77 -5.51
CA LEU A 56 2.13 -2.99 -4.09
C LEU A 56 0.99 -2.15 -3.50
N GLU A 57 0.36 -2.68 -2.47
CA GLU A 57 -0.61 -2.01 -1.63
C GLU A 57 0.06 -1.82 -0.27
N VAL A 58 0.26 -0.57 0.14
CA VAL A 58 0.87 -0.20 1.42
C VAL A 58 -0.12 0.63 2.21
N ALA A 59 -0.52 0.15 3.39
CA ALA A 59 -1.42 0.87 4.29
C ALA A 59 -0.63 1.51 5.43
N ALA A 60 -0.88 2.80 5.63
CA ALA A 60 -0.23 3.59 6.65
C ALA A 60 -1.17 4.62 7.25
N GLU A 61 -0.77 5.21 8.37
CA GLU A 61 -1.42 6.37 8.96
C GLU A 61 -0.41 7.52 9.05
N VAL A 62 -0.85 8.73 8.72
CA VAL A 62 0.01 9.91 8.77
C VAL A 62 -0.27 10.66 10.06
N ILE A 63 0.71 10.63 10.97
CA ILE A 63 0.64 11.28 12.28
C ILE A 63 1.72 12.37 12.30
N ASP A 64 1.29 13.63 12.32
CA ASP A 64 2.13 14.83 12.19
C ASP A 64 3.05 14.81 10.95
N ARG A 65 4.30 14.36 11.12
CA ARG A 65 5.33 14.29 10.07
C ARG A 65 5.85 12.87 9.85
N THR A 66 5.19 11.89 10.46
CA THR A 66 5.54 10.48 10.43
C THR A 66 4.45 9.70 9.69
N THR A 67 4.87 8.88 8.74
CA THR A 67 4.02 7.89 8.08
C THR A 67 4.29 6.54 8.73
N GLU A 68 3.36 6.08 9.57
CA GLU A 68 3.44 4.78 10.24
C GLU A 68 2.83 3.70 9.35
N VAL A 69 3.67 2.87 8.74
CA VAL A 69 3.26 1.78 7.87
C VAL A 69 3.00 0.53 8.69
N PHE A 70 1.77 0.02 8.64
CA PHE A 70 1.37 -1.16 9.41
C PHE A 70 0.99 -2.36 8.55
N HIS A 71 0.82 -2.20 7.23
CA HIS A 71 0.55 -3.28 6.29
C HIS A 71 1.20 -3.02 4.92
N ALA A 72 1.77 -4.06 4.31
CA ALA A 72 2.20 -4.03 2.91
C ALA A 72 2.00 -5.41 2.27
N THR A 73 1.53 -5.44 1.03
CA THR A 73 1.23 -6.67 0.26
C THR A 73 1.28 -6.35 -1.23
N MET A 74 1.34 -7.36 -2.11
CA MET A 74 1.09 -7.09 -3.53
C MET A 74 -0.40 -6.77 -3.74
N LEU A 75 -0.69 -5.79 -4.57
CA LEU A 75 -2.04 -5.30 -4.83
C LEU A 75 -2.90 -6.43 -5.41
N ARG A 76 -4.02 -6.70 -4.73
CA ARG A 76 -4.95 -7.76 -5.12
C ARG A 76 -6.12 -7.20 -5.92
N GLN A 77 -6.65 -8.02 -6.82
CA GLN A 77 -7.90 -7.72 -7.53
C GLN A 77 -9.06 -7.42 -6.58
N SER A 78 -9.14 -8.10 -5.42
CA SER A 78 -10.20 -7.84 -4.43
C SER A 78 -10.15 -6.40 -3.89
N THR A 79 -8.95 -5.88 -3.64
CA THR A 79 -8.77 -4.48 -3.19
C THR A 79 -9.23 -3.53 -4.28
N VAL A 80 -8.79 -3.77 -5.52
CA VAL A 80 -9.16 -2.97 -6.69
C VAL A 80 -10.67 -2.91 -6.88
N THR A 81 -11.36 -4.05 -6.82
CA THR A 81 -12.83 -4.10 -6.91
C THR A 81 -13.51 -3.38 -5.75
N SER A 82 -13.02 -3.56 -4.51
CA SER A 82 -13.65 -2.97 -3.32
C SER A 82 -13.50 -1.46 -3.22
N THR A 83 -12.44 -0.91 -3.82
CA THR A 83 -12.11 0.53 -3.79
C THR A 83 -12.53 1.25 -5.07
N GLY A 84 -12.85 0.53 -6.15
CA GLY A 84 -13.28 1.11 -7.42
C GLY A 84 -12.14 1.74 -8.23
N ILE A 85 -10.89 1.39 -7.94
CA ILE A 85 -9.71 2.11 -8.46
C ILE A 85 -9.17 1.54 -9.77
N ALA A 86 -9.91 0.62 -10.41
CA ALA A 86 -9.45 -0.11 -11.58
C ALA A 86 -9.07 0.80 -12.75
N GLU A 87 -9.74 1.94 -12.90
CA GLU A 87 -9.50 2.91 -13.97
C GLU A 87 -8.17 3.69 -13.82
N TYR A 88 -7.57 3.67 -12.62
CA TYR A 88 -6.32 4.40 -12.32
C TYR A 88 -5.08 3.51 -12.38
N LEU A 89 -5.23 2.24 -12.75
CA LEU A 89 -4.17 1.24 -12.69
C LEU A 89 -4.00 0.54 -14.03
N ASP A 90 -2.76 0.17 -14.36
CA ASP A 90 -2.51 -0.75 -15.46
C ASP A 90 -2.80 -2.20 -15.01
N PRO A 91 -3.79 -2.89 -15.60
CA PRO A 91 -4.12 -4.27 -15.24
C PRO A 91 -2.96 -5.26 -15.38
N ALA A 92 -1.96 -4.96 -16.22
CA ALA A 92 -0.79 -5.82 -16.43
C ALA A 92 0.06 -6.01 -15.16
N HIS A 93 -0.04 -5.09 -14.20
CA HIS A 93 0.76 -5.09 -12.98
C HIS A 93 -0.04 -5.53 -11.72
N ILE A 94 -1.30 -5.91 -11.86
CA ILE A 94 -2.12 -6.43 -10.75
C ILE A 94 -1.85 -7.93 -10.55
N THR A 95 -1.49 -8.35 -9.33
CA THR A 95 -1.14 -9.76 -9.10
C THR A 95 -2.36 -10.63 -8.82
N ARG A 96 -2.28 -11.87 -9.30
CA ARG A 96 -3.22 -12.96 -8.93
C ARG A 96 -2.78 -13.72 -7.69
N THR A 97 -1.49 -13.71 -7.38
CA THR A 97 -0.86 -14.46 -6.28
C THR A 97 -0.11 -13.52 -5.35
N GLN A 98 0.18 -13.97 -4.12
CA GLN A 98 1.04 -13.25 -3.20
C GLN A 98 2.47 -13.79 -3.24
N ARG A 99 3.44 -12.95 -2.86
CA ARG A 99 4.78 -13.42 -2.52
C ARG A 99 4.64 -14.32 -1.29
N ARG A 100 5.34 -15.44 -1.34
CA ARG A 100 5.38 -16.42 -0.24
C ARG A 100 6.47 -16.05 0.73
#